data_AF-A0CD33-F1
#
_entry.id   AF-A0CD33-F1
#
_cell.length_a   1.000
_cell.length_b   1.000
_cell.length_c   1.000
_cell.angle_alpha   90.00
_cell.angle_beta   90.00
_cell.angle_gamma   90.00
#
_symmetry.space_group_name_H-M   'P 1'
#
loop_
_entity.id
_entity.type
_entity.pdbx_description
1 polymer ?
#
loop_
_entity_poly.entity_id
_entity_poly.type
_entity_poly.pdbx_seq_one_letter_code
_entity_poly.pdbx_strand_id
1 'polypeptide(L)'
;MCFKNGIFNLLQQDHHCLWVFCQFIIYALLCMSQCVIFITFELFIETSLKGNSKFLCQMRAFTCLLLCISMGTLLSFHLYYIARNVTTVEFHIEEMKTDNPFRKSRMVDNFKELFGSLYINWIFPLTENESKTNIQNDSFEL
;
A
#
# COMPACT_ATOMS: atom_id res chain seq x y z
N MET A 1 27.14 -1.50 21.79
CA MET A 1 26.58 -2.69 21.12
C MET A 1 25.07 -2.88 21.39
N CYS A 2 24.52 -2.48 22.54
CA CYS A 2 23.07 -2.60 22.82
C CYS A 2 22.14 -1.63 22.07
N PHE A 3 22.65 -0.51 21.54
CA PHE A 3 21.84 0.48 20.81
C PHE A 3 21.43 0.00 19.39
N LYS A 4 22.19 -0.93 18.80
CA LYS A 4 21.86 -1.53 17.50
C LYS A 4 20.62 -2.44 17.56
N ASN A 5 20.43 -3.17 18.67
CA ASN A 5 19.33 -4.13 18.79
C ASN A 5 17.99 -3.47 19.08
N GLY A 6 17.97 -2.35 19.82
CA GLY A 6 16.75 -1.59 20.09
C GLY A 6 16.20 -0.88 18.85
N ILE A 7 17.10 -0.28 18.05
CA ILE A 7 16.73 0.38 16.79
C ILE A 7 16.29 -0.66 15.75
N PHE A 8 16.92 -1.84 15.70
CA PHE A 8 16.54 -2.90 14.76
C PHE A 8 15.12 -3.44 15.00
N ASN A 9 14.70 -3.60 16.27
CA ASN A 9 13.34 -4.03 16.59
C ASN A 9 12.28 -2.97 16.24
N LEU A 10 12.58 -1.69 16.44
CA LEU A 10 11.72 -0.58 16.02
C LEU A 10 11.65 -0.46 14.49
N LEU A 11 12.79 -0.60 13.80
CA LEU A 11 12.84 -0.62 12.33
C LEU A 11 12.00 -1.77 11.75
N GLN A 12 12.08 -2.96 12.35
CA GLN A 12 11.29 -4.11 11.90
C GLN A 12 9.78 -3.93 12.17
N GLN A 13 9.40 -3.26 13.26
CA GLN A 13 8.02 -2.86 13.51
C GLN A 13 7.52 -1.81 12.51
N ASP A 14 8.35 -0.83 12.15
CA ASP A 14 8.01 0.18 11.15
C ASP A 14 7.83 -0.45 9.76
N HIS A 15 8.68 -1.42 9.38
CA HIS A 15 8.55 -2.17 8.13
C HIS A 15 7.26 -3.00 8.09
N HIS A 16 6.92 -3.75 9.15
CA HIS A 16 5.68 -4.51 9.18
C HIS A 16 4.44 -3.60 9.18
N CYS A 17 4.49 -2.48 9.90
CA CYS A 17 3.42 -1.48 9.92
C CYS A 17 3.24 -0.83 8.53
N LEU A 18 4.33 -0.47 7.86
CA LEU A 18 4.32 0.14 6.53
C LEU A 18 3.75 -0.79 5.46
N TRP A 19 4.07 -2.09 5.54
CA TRP A 19 3.50 -3.10 4.65
C TRP A 19 1.97 -3.20 4.77
N VAL A 20 1.47 -3.41 5.99
CA VAL A 20 0.02 -3.48 6.26
C VAL A 20 -0.68 -2.17 5.88
N PHE A 21 -0.02 -1.03 6.11
CA PHE A 21 -0.52 0.29 5.75
C PHE A 21 -0.64 0.48 4.22
N CYS A 22 0.37 0.04 3.44
CA CYS A 22 0.31 0.10 1.99
C CYS A 22 -0.84 -0.77 1.43
N GLN A 23 -1.00 -1.98 1.96
CA GLN A 23 -2.11 -2.86 1.58
C GLN A 23 -3.47 -2.24 1.91
N PHE A 24 -3.62 -1.68 3.12
CA PHE A 24 -4.82 -0.95 3.51
C PHE A 24 -5.17 0.18 2.53
N ILE A 25 -4.18 1.01 2.15
CA ILE A 25 -4.43 2.09 1.19
C ILE A 25 -4.81 1.55 -0.18
N ILE A 26 -4.14 0.49 -0.67
CA ILE A 26 -4.49 -0.14 -1.96
C ILE A 26 -5.95 -0.61 -1.97
N TYR A 27 -6.38 -1.32 -0.93
CA TYR A 27 -7.78 -1.78 -0.82
C TYR A 27 -8.77 -0.62 -0.68
N ALA A 28 -8.41 0.43 0.07
CA ALA A 28 -9.24 1.63 0.18
C ALA A 28 -9.42 2.32 -1.18
N LEU A 29 -8.35 2.44 -1.98
CA LEU A 29 -8.40 3.00 -3.34
C LEU A 29 -9.25 2.15 -4.28
N LEU A 30 -9.12 0.83 -4.24
CA LEU A 30 -9.96 -0.08 -5.04
C LEU A 30 -11.44 0.07 -4.68
N CYS A 31 -11.77 0.07 -3.39
CA CYS A 31 -13.15 0.24 -2.93
C CYS A 31 -13.75 1.59 -3.36
N MET A 32 -13.02 2.68 -3.14
CA MET A 32 -13.50 4.02 -3.49
C MET A 32 -13.59 4.25 -5.00
N SER A 33 -12.63 3.74 -5.79
CA SER A 33 -12.69 3.83 -7.24
C SER A 33 -13.89 3.05 -7.80
N GLN A 34 -14.19 1.88 -7.25
CA GLN A 34 -15.40 1.13 -7.60
C GLN A 34 -16.68 1.91 -7.28
N CYS A 35 -16.76 2.56 -6.12
CA CYS A 35 -17.89 3.45 -5.77
C CYS A 35 -18.04 4.60 -6.78
N VAL A 36 -16.94 5.26 -7.17
CA VAL A 36 -16.97 6.33 -8.17
C VAL A 36 -17.46 5.79 -9.51
N ILE A 37 -16.94 4.65 -9.98
CA ILE A 37 -17.34 4.03 -11.25
C ILE A 37 -18.84 3.74 -11.26
N PHE A 38 -19.38 3.12 -10.21
CA PHE A 38 -20.82 2.81 -10.14
C PHE A 38 -21.68 4.07 -10.11
N ILE A 39 -21.31 5.08 -9.33
CA ILE A 39 -22.07 6.34 -9.29
C ILE A 39 -22.01 7.05 -10.65
N THR A 40 -20.84 7.10 -11.29
CA THR A 40 -20.68 7.71 -12.61
C THR A 40 -21.50 6.96 -13.66
N PHE A 41 -21.54 5.63 -13.60
CA PHE A 41 -22.35 4.81 -14.50
C PHE A 41 -23.86 5.07 -14.31
N GLU A 42 -24.35 5.06 -13.07
CA GLU A 42 -25.73 5.41 -12.74
C GLU A 42 -26.12 6.84 -13.20
N LEU A 43 -25.19 7.80 -13.05
CA LEU A 43 -25.41 9.17 -13.53
C LEU A 43 -25.42 9.26 -15.06
N PHE A 44 -24.66 8.40 -15.75
CA PHE A 44 -24.56 8.38 -17.21
C PHE A 44 -25.79 7.74 -17.88
N ILE A 45 -26.35 6.69 -17.29
CA ILE A 45 -27.54 6.00 -17.83
C ILE A 45 -28.84 6.72 -17.43
N GLU A 46 -28.77 7.74 -16.57
CA GLU A 46 -29.93 8.43 -16.01
C GLU A 46 -30.96 7.46 -15.39
N THR A 47 -30.45 6.41 -14.74
CA THR A 47 -31.24 5.39 -14.06
C THR A 47 -31.87 5.96 -12.80
N SER A 48 -33.10 6.46 -12.93
CA SER A 48 -34.06 6.73 -11.86
C SER A 48 -33.77 7.84 -10.82
N LEU A 49 -32.52 8.33 -10.69
CA LEU A 49 -32.14 9.32 -9.68
C LEU A 49 -32.75 10.70 -9.96
N LYS A 50 -33.72 11.12 -9.14
CA LYS A 50 -34.44 12.40 -9.27
C LYS A 50 -34.19 13.34 -8.08
N GLY A 51 -34.14 14.63 -8.37
CA GLY A 51 -34.07 15.70 -7.36
C GLY A 51 -32.86 15.60 -6.42
N ASN A 52 -33.08 15.77 -5.12
CA ASN A 52 -32.02 15.83 -4.10
C ASN A 52 -31.14 14.57 -4.03
N SER A 53 -31.66 13.41 -4.43
CA SER A 53 -30.89 12.15 -4.44
C SER A 53 -29.73 12.17 -5.46
N LYS A 54 -29.95 12.77 -6.64
CA LYS A 54 -28.93 12.93 -7.69
C LYS A 54 -27.79 13.82 -7.21
N PHE A 55 -28.12 14.93 -6.55
CA PHE A 55 -27.13 15.84 -5.97
C PHE A 55 -26.30 15.17 -4.87
N LEU A 56 -26.94 14.46 -3.93
CA LEU A 56 -26.23 13.71 -2.89
C LEU A 56 -25.30 12.63 -3.48
N CYS A 57 -25.73 11.95 -4.53
CA CYS A 57 -24.93 10.95 -5.23
C CYS A 57 -23.69 11.57 -5.90
N GLN A 58 -23.87 12.71 -6.58
CA GLN A 58 -22.76 13.47 -7.17
C GLN A 58 -21.75 13.95 -6.11
N MET A 59 -22.24 14.48 -4.98
CA MET A 59 -21.38 14.89 -3.87
C MET A 59 -20.57 13.71 -3.32
N ARG A 60 -21.19 12.54 -3.15
CA ARG A 60 -20.48 11.32 -2.72
C ARG A 60 -19.40 10.90 -3.71
N ALA A 61 -19.70 10.90 -5.01
CA ALA A 61 -18.71 10.58 -6.04
C ALA A 61 -17.53 11.56 -6.00
N PHE A 62 -17.80 12.86 -5.86
CA PHE A 62 -16.76 13.88 -5.76
C PHE A 62 -15.90 13.71 -4.50
N THR A 63 -16.52 13.46 -3.34
CA THR A 63 -15.78 13.16 -2.10
C THR A 63 -14.92 11.90 -2.23
N CYS A 64 -15.46 10.82 -2.80
CA CYS A 64 -14.69 9.60 -3.05
C CYS A 64 -13.52 9.85 -4.01
N LEU A 65 -13.72 10.65 -5.07
CA LEU A 65 -12.66 11.01 -6.01
C LEU A 65 -11.53 11.81 -5.33
N LEU A 66 -11.87 12.82 -4.53
CA LEU A 66 -10.89 13.59 -3.78
C LEU A 66 -10.12 12.72 -2.79
N LEU A 67 -10.82 11.79 -2.11
CA LEU A 67 -10.18 10.89 -1.18
C LEU A 67 -9.29 9.86 -1.90
N CYS A 68 -9.67 9.40 -3.10
CA CYS A 68 -8.81 8.60 -3.97
C CYS A 68 -7.53 9.33 -4.35
N ILE A 69 -7.63 10.61 -4.75
CA ILE A 69 -6.46 11.42 -5.10
C ILE A 69 -5.56 11.59 -3.88
N SER A 70 -6.13 11.97 -2.72
CA SER A 70 -5.37 12.17 -1.47
C SER A 70 -4.65 10.89 -1.03
N MET A 71 -5.39 9.77 -0.91
CA MET A 71 -4.82 8.48 -0.55
C MET A 71 -3.81 7.97 -1.60
N GLY A 72 -4.05 8.23 -2.89
CA GLY A 72 -3.15 7.88 -3.98
C GLY A 72 -1.82 8.63 -3.91
N THR A 73 -1.85 9.93 -3.55
CA THR A 73 -0.62 10.70 -3.32
C THR A 73 0.16 10.18 -2.12
N LEU A 74 -0.53 9.82 -1.03
CA LEU A 74 0.08 9.23 0.16
C LEU A 74 0.73 7.86 -0.17
N LEU A 75 0.02 6.99 -0.89
CA LEU A 75 0.57 5.72 -1.35
C LEU A 75 1.80 5.92 -2.23
N SER A 76 1.73 6.85 -3.19
CA SER A 76 2.84 7.16 -4.09
C SER A 76 4.08 7.64 -3.32
N PHE A 77 3.88 8.46 -2.29
CA PHE A 77 4.93 8.88 -1.38
C PHE A 77 5.58 7.66 -0.72
N HIS A 78 4.80 6.77 -0.10
CA HIS A 78 5.36 5.58 0.55
C HIS A 78 6.06 4.63 -0.43
N LEU A 79 5.47 4.34 -1.59
CA LEU A 79 6.08 3.50 -2.62
C LEU A 79 7.41 4.08 -3.12
N TYR A 80 7.51 5.41 -3.23
CA TYR A 80 8.75 6.08 -3.61
C TYR A 80 9.87 5.86 -2.58
N TYR A 81 9.57 5.96 -1.27
CA TYR A 81 10.58 5.71 -0.23
C TYR A 81 10.93 4.24 -0.08
N ILE A 82 9.97 3.33 -0.27
CA ILE A 82 10.22 1.89 -0.34
C ILE A 82 11.17 1.58 -1.50
N ALA A 83 10.94 2.17 -2.68
CA ALA A 83 11.82 2.01 -3.84
C ALA A 83 13.25 2.50 -3.59
N ARG A 84 13.44 3.42 -2.63
CA ARG A 84 14.76 3.93 -2.20
C ARG A 84 15.33 3.21 -0.99
N ASN A 85 14.60 2.27 -0.38
CA ASN A 85 14.91 1.61 0.88
C ASN A 85 15.26 2.62 2.00
N VAL A 86 14.37 3.58 2.21
CA VAL A 86 14.50 4.60 3.26
C VAL A 86 13.28 4.50 4.17
N THR A 87 13.50 4.24 5.45
CA THR A 87 12.43 4.24 6.45
C THR A 87 11.99 5.66 6.82
N THR A 88 10.84 5.80 7.47
CA THR A 88 10.30 7.12 7.87
C THR A 88 11.21 7.85 8.86
N VAL A 89 11.98 7.12 9.67
CA VAL A 89 12.99 7.71 10.57
C VAL A 89 14.21 8.16 9.77
N GLU A 90 14.71 7.32 8.86
CA GLU A 90 15.86 7.63 8.01
C GLU A 90 15.58 8.75 7.00
N PHE A 91 14.32 8.99 6.66
CA PHE A 91 13.89 10.11 5.82
C PHE A 91 14.32 11.48 6.39
N HIS A 92 14.42 11.61 7.71
CA HIS A 92 14.80 12.85 8.37
C HIS A 92 16.32 13.06 8.45
N ILE A 93 17.12 12.05 8.08
CA ILE A 93 18.58 12.12 8.07
C ILE A 93 19.03 12.59 6.68
N GLU A 94 19.66 13.77 6.59
CA GLU A 94 20.09 14.36 5.31
C GLU A 94 21.10 13.48 4.55
N GLU A 95 21.98 12.78 5.26
CA GLU A 95 23.00 11.89 4.67
C GLU A 95 22.36 10.71 3.89
N MET A 96 21.20 10.22 4.34
CA MET A 96 20.45 9.17 3.64
C MET A 96 19.82 9.66 2.31
N LYS A 97 19.67 10.97 2.12
CA LYS A 97 19.12 11.54 0.88
C LYS A 97 20.15 11.61 -0.23
N THR A 98 21.42 11.83 0.13
CA THR A 98 22.56 12.00 -0.78
C THR A 98 23.26 10.69 -1.12
N ASP A 99 23.49 9.81 -0.14
CA ASP A 99 24.17 8.53 -0.36
C ASP A 99 23.57 7.43 0.54
N ASN A 100 22.52 6.76 0.05
CA ASN A 100 21.87 5.69 0.82
C ASN A 100 22.60 4.34 0.62
N PRO A 101 23.31 3.81 1.65
CA PRO A 101 24.00 2.52 1.55
C PRO A 101 23.05 1.31 1.53
N PHE A 102 21.78 1.49 1.93
CA PHE A 102 20.77 0.43 1.99
C PHE A 102 20.01 0.27 0.67
N ARG A 103 20.13 1.24 -0.25
CA ARG A 103 19.47 1.19 -1.54
C ARG A 103 20.10 0.08 -2.40
N LYS A 104 19.30 -0.93 -2.78
CA LYS A 104 19.73 -1.94 -3.74
C LYS A 104 19.77 -1.38 -5.16
N SER A 105 20.57 -2.03 -6.02
CA SER A 105 20.72 -1.67 -7.43
C SER A 105 19.41 -1.74 -8.21
N ARG A 106 18.57 -2.75 -7.94
CA ARG A 106 17.23 -2.88 -8.55
C ARG A 106 16.17 -2.47 -7.54
N MET A 107 15.24 -1.62 -7.97
CA MET A 107 14.13 -1.17 -7.11
C MET A 107 13.31 -2.35 -6.59
N VAL A 108 13.06 -3.35 -7.43
CA VAL A 108 12.30 -4.56 -7.07
C VAL A 108 12.91 -5.29 -5.87
N ASP A 109 14.23 -5.27 -5.71
CA ASP A 109 14.88 -5.94 -4.58
C ASP A 109 14.64 -5.19 -3.26
N ASN A 110 14.45 -3.86 -3.31
CA ASN A 110 14.00 -3.08 -2.14
C ASN A 110 12.55 -3.45 -1.77
N PHE A 111 11.66 -3.62 -2.76
CA PHE A 111 10.29 -4.04 -2.51
C PHE A 111 10.21 -5.46 -1.92
N LYS A 112 11.08 -6.38 -2.36
CA LYS A 112 11.14 -7.74 -1.81
C LYS A 112 11.55 -7.79 -0.34
N GLU A 113 12.32 -6.81 0.14
CA GLU A 113 12.64 -6.72 1.57
C GLU A 113 11.41 -6.37 2.43
N LEU A 114 10.42 -5.67 1.86
CA LEU A 114 9.21 -5.27 2.58
C LEU A 114 8.03 -6.24 2.37
N PHE A 115 7.77 -6.65 1.13
CA PHE A 115 6.61 -7.46 0.76
C PHE A 115 6.91 -8.95 0.59
N GLY A 116 8.18 -9.35 0.73
CA GLY A 116 8.65 -10.70 0.51
C GLY A 116 8.95 -11.03 -0.96
N SER A 117 9.48 -12.23 -1.20
CA SER A 117 9.95 -12.68 -2.52
C SER A 117 8.83 -13.01 -3.51
N LEU A 118 7.65 -13.39 -3.01
CA LEU A 118 6.49 -13.79 -3.80
C LEU A 118 5.58 -12.59 -4.08
N TYR A 119 5.47 -12.21 -5.35
CA TYR A 119 4.65 -11.05 -5.78
C TYR A 119 3.17 -11.16 -5.41
N ILE A 120 2.64 -12.39 -5.30
CA ILE A 120 1.26 -12.63 -4.89
C ILE A 120 1.02 -12.04 -3.49
N ASN A 121 1.96 -12.24 -2.56
CA ASN A 121 1.84 -11.78 -1.17
C ASN A 121 1.95 -10.26 -1.03
N TRP A 122 2.30 -9.55 -2.10
CA TRP A 122 2.38 -8.09 -2.06
C TRP A 122 0.97 -7.49 -1.94
N ILE A 123 -0.01 -8.14 -2.56
CA ILE A 123 -1.40 -7.68 -2.57
C ILE A 123 -2.19 -8.35 -1.44
N PHE A 124 -1.97 -9.64 -1.17
CA PHE A 124 -2.71 -10.34 -0.13
C PHE A 124 -2.16 -10.06 1.27
N PRO A 125 -3.00 -9.72 2.26
CA PRO A 125 -2.59 -9.61 3.66
C PRO A 125 -2.45 -11.00 4.28
N LEU A 126 -1.49 -11.79 3.79
CA LEU A 126 -1.16 -13.11 4.31
C LEU A 126 -0.07 -12.96 5.35
N THR A 127 -0.30 -13.46 6.56
CA THR A 127 0.73 -13.47 7.60
C THR A 127 1.93 -14.31 7.11
N GLU A 128 3.18 -13.94 7.44
CA GLU A 128 4.38 -14.69 7.00
C GLU A 128 4.28 -16.20 7.27
N ASN A 129 3.63 -16.58 8.37
CA ASN A 129 3.39 -17.96 8.76
C ASN A 129 2.43 -18.71 7.83
N GLU A 130 1.41 -18.04 7.28
CA GLU A 130 0.42 -18.60 6.35
C GLU A 130 1.01 -18.74 4.94
N SER A 131 1.91 -17.83 4.55
CA SER A 131 2.62 -17.92 3.28
C SER A 131 3.56 -19.14 3.20
N LYS A 132 4.18 -19.51 4.34
CA LYS A 132 5.08 -20.67 4.42
C LYS A 132 4.32 -22.00 4.43
N THR A 133 3.12 -22.05 5.00
CA THR A 133 2.31 -23.28 5.05
C THR A 133 1.73 -23.64 3.69
N ASN A 134 1.33 -22.66 2.87
CA ASN A 134 0.82 -22.93 1.51
C ASN A 134 1.90 -23.49 0.57
N ILE A 135 3.15 -23.03 0.68
CA ILE A 135 4.25 -23.58 -0.15
C ILE A 135 4.53 -25.04 0.21
N GLN A 136 4.32 -25.44 1.46
CA GLN A 136 4.55 -26.81 1.90
C GLN A 136 3.46 -27.76 1.39
N ASN A 137 2.19 -27.35 1.44
CA ASN A 137 1.09 -28.20 0.98
C ASN A 137 1.11 -28.46 -0.54
N ASP A 138 1.51 -27.48 -1.36
CA ASP A 138 1.65 -27.66 -2.81
C ASP A 138 2.82 -28.60 -3.18
N SER A 139 3.80 -28.80 -2.30
CA SER A 139 4.95 -29.68 -2.53
C SER A 139 4.70 -31.16 -2.19
N PHE A 140 3.55 -31.48 -1.57
CA PHE A 140 3.17 -32.86 -1.22
C PHE A 140 2.15 -33.48 -2.20
N GLU A 141 1.70 -32.75 -3.23
CA GLU A 141 0.77 -33.25 -4.26
C GLU A 141 1.43 -33.58 -5.62
N LEU A 142 2.76 -33.81 -5.67
CA LEU A 142 3.48 -34.28 -6.86
C LEU A 142 4.29 -35.55 -6.60
#